data_AF-A0A1S3ITD2-F1
#
_entry.id   AF-A0A1S3ITD2-F1
#
_cell.length_a   1.000
_cell.length_b   1.000
_cell.length_c   1.000
_cell.angle_alpha   90.00
_cell.angle_beta   90.00
_cell.angle_gamma   90.00
#
_symmetry.space_group_name_H-M   'P 1'
#
loop_
_entity.id
_entity.type
_entity.pdbx_description
1 polymer ?
#
loop_
_entity_poly.entity_id
_entity_poly.type
_entity_poly.pdbx_seq_one_letter_code
_entity_poly.pdbx_strand_id
1 'polypeptide(L)'
;MTEASVDGFGKGYSQFRGDVIKYGHWKPRSCIARSRVVIIIPYRKRPEHLRHWLAHYHPILQRQMIEYRIVVAEQFGSELFNKGRLMNAAFIECKKAFDFDCVIFHDVDLLLQDDRNMYWCYNLTSPRHLSPAVSKFKYKLPYKKLVGGVLAFTKKQFKAVNGYSNEFWGWGGEDDDMAER
;
A
#
# COMPACT_ATOMS: atom_id res chain seq x y z
N MET A 1 0.28 -15.17 -8.98
CA MET A 1 1.50 -15.00 -8.16
C MET A 1 1.63 -13.50 -7.96
N THR A 2 1.28 -12.97 -6.79
CA THR A 2 0.95 -11.55 -6.69
C THR A 2 2.08 -10.71 -6.12
N GLU A 3 2.88 -11.20 -5.15
CA GLU A 3 3.87 -10.35 -4.48
C GLU A 3 5.16 -11.12 -4.13
N ALA A 4 6.30 -10.42 -4.13
CA ALA A 4 7.64 -10.90 -3.79
C ALA A 4 8.22 -10.11 -2.61
N SER A 5 9.03 -10.76 -1.76
CA SER A 5 9.90 -10.07 -0.80
C SER A 5 11.08 -9.38 -1.51
N VAL A 6 11.50 -8.21 -1.02
CA VAL A 6 12.57 -7.37 -1.62
C VAL A 6 13.98 -7.99 -1.57
N ASP A 7 14.19 -9.09 -0.85
CA ASP A 7 15.46 -9.81 -0.78
C ASP A 7 15.85 -10.44 -2.14
N GLY A 8 16.45 -9.67 -3.05
CA GLY A 8 17.06 -10.25 -4.28
C GLY A 8 17.15 -9.39 -5.55
N PHE A 9 16.73 -8.12 -5.57
CA PHE A 9 16.76 -7.33 -6.81
C PHE A 9 17.99 -6.41 -6.92
N GLY A 10 18.93 -6.78 -7.81
CA GLY A 10 20.13 -6.01 -8.15
C GLY A 10 19.93 -5.04 -9.32
N LYS A 11 20.52 -3.84 -9.16
CA LYS A 11 20.93 -2.80 -10.14
C LYS A 11 20.06 -2.58 -11.39
N GLY A 12 19.33 -1.46 -11.39
CA GLY A 12 18.75 -0.85 -12.60
C GLY A 12 18.16 0.54 -12.31
N TYR A 13 19.01 1.55 -12.09
CA TYR A 13 18.57 2.95 -11.99
C TYR A 13 18.99 3.70 -13.24
N SER A 14 18.12 3.65 -14.24
CA SER A 14 18.03 4.72 -15.22
C SER A 14 16.58 4.80 -15.66
N GLN A 15 16.03 6.01 -15.70
CA GLN A 15 14.75 6.35 -16.35
C GLN A 15 13.48 6.30 -15.47
N PHE A 16 13.43 7.11 -14.41
CA PHE A 16 12.14 7.70 -14.02
C PHE A 16 11.69 8.60 -15.18
N ARG A 17 10.81 8.08 -16.04
CA ARG A 17 10.20 8.84 -17.13
C ARG A 17 9.28 9.90 -16.54
N GLY A 18 9.80 11.13 -16.42
CA GLY A 18 9.20 12.47 -16.58
C GLY A 18 7.77 12.83 -16.13
N ASP A 19 6.91 11.91 -15.72
CA ASP A 19 5.47 12.17 -15.60
C ASP A 19 4.94 12.13 -14.17
N VAL A 20 5.72 11.65 -13.19
CA VAL A 20 5.34 11.73 -11.77
C VAL A 20 5.44 13.20 -11.34
N ILE A 21 4.29 13.78 -11.02
CA ILE A 21 4.16 15.17 -10.56
C ILE A 21 4.78 15.28 -9.15
N LYS A 22 5.13 16.52 -8.75
CA LYS A 22 5.54 16.87 -7.39
C LYS A 22 4.72 16.10 -6.34
N TYR A 23 5.42 15.51 -5.36
CA TYR A 23 4.86 14.76 -4.24
C TYR A 23 4.23 13.38 -4.59
N GLY A 24 4.77 12.68 -5.59
CA GLY A 24 4.43 11.27 -5.83
C GLY A 24 3.02 11.04 -6.38
N HIS A 25 2.48 12.01 -7.12
CA HIS A 25 1.14 11.94 -7.73
C HIS A 25 1.25 11.76 -9.25
N TRP A 26 0.36 10.95 -9.80
CA TRP A 26 0.24 10.76 -11.23
C TRP A 26 -1.22 10.50 -11.62
N LYS A 27 -1.60 10.93 -12.82
CA LYS A 27 -2.88 10.59 -13.44
C LYS A 27 -2.71 10.43 -14.96
N PRO A 28 -3.54 9.59 -15.62
CA PRO A 28 -3.54 9.49 -17.08
C PRO A 28 -3.80 10.85 -17.76
N ARG A 29 -3.15 11.09 -18.90
CA ARG A 29 -3.37 12.32 -19.71
C ARG A 29 -4.43 12.15 -20.80
N SER A 30 -4.63 10.93 -21.28
CA SER A 30 -5.51 10.61 -22.40
C SER A 30 -6.90 10.10 -22.00
N CYS A 31 -7.15 9.90 -20.70
CA CYS A 31 -8.44 9.44 -20.19
C CYS A 31 -8.66 9.87 -18.72
N ILE A 32 -9.90 9.67 -18.25
CA ILE A 32 -10.24 9.86 -16.84
C ILE A 32 -10.01 8.53 -16.12
N ALA A 33 -9.19 8.55 -15.07
CA ALA A 33 -8.96 7.38 -14.23
C ALA A 33 -10.26 6.94 -13.56
N ARG A 34 -10.54 5.63 -13.60
CA ARG A 34 -11.73 5.05 -12.94
C ARG A 34 -11.62 5.02 -11.41
N SER A 35 -10.42 5.17 -10.87
CA SER A 35 -10.19 5.18 -9.42
C SER A 35 -9.08 6.14 -9.08
N ARG A 36 -9.30 6.90 -8.01
CA ARG A 36 -8.31 7.77 -7.37
C ARG A 36 -7.82 7.08 -6.11
N VAL A 37 -6.54 6.76 -6.08
CA VAL A 37 -5.94 5.83 -5.11
C VAL A 37 -4.90 6.56 -4.28
N VAL A 38 -4.99 6.45 -2.96
CA VAL A 38 -3.89 6.83 -2.07
C VAL A 38 -3.24 5.55 -1.55
N ILE A 39 -1.93 5.42 -1.77
CA ILE A 39 -1.14 4.30 -1.26
C ILE A 39 -0.36 4.80 -0.06
N ILE A 40 -0.68 4.27 1.12
CA ILE A 40 -0.07 4.62 2.40
C ILE A 40 0.94 3.53 2.77
N ILE A 41 2.19 3.93 2.92
CA ILE A 41 3.30 3.07 3.31
C ILE A 41 3.73 3.44 4.73
N PRO A 42 3.39 2.66 5.77
CA PRO A 42 3.94 2.87 7.10
C PRO A 42 5.46 2.60 7.06
N TYR A 43 6.25 3.51 7.62
CA TYR A 43 7.67 3.53 7.35
C TYR A 43 8.51 3.96 8.56
N ARG A 44 9.68 3.34 8.70
CA ARG A 44 10.78 3.85 9.54
C ARG A 44 12.09 3.18 9.14
N LYS A 45 13.13 3.97 8.86
CA LYS A 45 14.52 3.51 8.66
C LYS A 45 14.69 2.34 7.66
N ARG A 46 13.95 2.34 6.53
CA ARG A 46 14.08 1.33 5.45
C ARG A 46 14.36 1.97 4.07
N PRO A 47 15.39 2.82 3.93
CA PRO A 47 15.60 3.62 2.72
C PRO A 47 15.76 2.77 1.46
N GLU A 48 16.50 1.65 1.54
CA GLU A 48 16.70 0.74 0.41
C GLU A 48 15.40 0.06 -0.05
N HIS A 49 14.57 -0.40 0.88
CA HIS A 49 13.27 -0.97 0.54
C HIS A 49 12.39 0.07 -0.16
N LEU A 50 12.29 1.27 0.41
CA LEU A 50 11.49 2.34 -0.18
C LEU A 50 12.00 2.73 -1.57
N ARG A 51 13.32 2.79 -1.75
CA ARG A 51 13.96 3.08 -3.05
C ARG A 51 13.57 2.05 -4.09
N HIS A 52 13.64 0.75 -3.77
CA HIS A 52 13.21 -0.33 -4.65
C HIS A 52 11.70 -0.29 -4.91
N TRP A 53 10.90 -0.08 -3.87
CA TRP A 53 9.46 0.02 -3.96
C TRP A 53 9.03 1.13 -4.94
N LEU A 54 9.57 2.33 -4.80
CA LEU A 54 9.24 3.46 -5.67
C LEU A 54 9.62 3.17 -7.14
N ALA A 55 10.82 2.64 -7.39
CA ALA A 55 11.25 2.30 -8.74
C ALA A 55 10.39 1.20 -9.38
N HIS A 56 9.90 0.26 -8.57
CA HIS A 56 9.06 -0.85 -9.00
C HIS A 56 7.62 -0.42 -9.28
N TYR A 57 6.99 0.28 -8.33
CA TYR A 57 5.56 0.57 -8.38
C TYR A 57 5.17 1.72 -9.29
N HIS A 58 5.98 2.78 -9.40
CA HIS A 58 5.63 3.91 -10.27
C HIS A 58 5.26 3.49 -11.70
N PRO A 59 6.09 2.71 -12.44
CA PRO A 59 5.76 2.29 -13.79
C PRO A 59 4.60 1.28 -13.86
N ILE A 60 4.41 0.45 -12.83
CA ILE A 60 3.27 -0.49 -12.73
C ILE A 60 1.96 0.28 -12.63
N LEU A 61 1.86 1.20 -11.67
CA LEU A 61 0.64 1.97 -11.40
C LEU A 61 0.27 2.85 -12.61
N GLN A 62 1.27 3.35 -13.35
CA GLN A 62 1.06 4.05 -14.62
C GLN A 62 0.45 3.14 -15.69
N ARG A 63 0.97 1.92 -15.86
CA ARG A 63 0.40 0.92 -16.79
C ARG A 63 -1.02 0.51 -16.41
N GLN A 64 -1.34 0.52 -15.12
CA GLN A 64 -2.69 0.26 -14.61
C GLN A 64 -3.68 1.41 -14.84
N MET A 65 -3.22 2.57 -15.33
CA MET A 65 -4.05 3.72 -15.71
C MET A 65 -4.94 4.25 -14.57
N ILE A 66 -4.45 4.17 -13.33
CA ILE A 66 -5.10 4.74 -12.14
C ILE A 66 -4.58 6.16 -11.85
N GLU A 67 -5.39 7.01 -11.25
CA GLU A 67 -4.87 8.22 -10.60
C GLU A 67 -4.38 7.80 -9.23
N TYR A 68 -3.11 8.04 -8.92
CA TYR A 68 -2.54 7.60 -7.64
C TYR A 68 -1.68 8.66 -6.97
N ARG A 69 -1.59 8.56 -5.65
CA ARG A 69 -0.63 9.29 -4.82
C ARG A 69 0.01 8.35 -3.81
N ILE A 70 1.34 8.41 -3.70
CA ILE A 70 2.10 7.65 -2.70
C ILE A 70 2.35 8.54 -1.48
N VAL A 71 2.03 8.03 -0.30
CA VAL A 71 2.22 8.71 0.99
C VAL A 71 3.04 7.79 1.90
N VAL A 72 4.24 8.23 2.24
CA VAL A 72 5.11 7.54 3.20
C VAL A 72 4.81 8.09 4.60
N ALA A 73 4.23 7.26 5.45
CA ALA A 73 3.87 7.60 6.82
C ALA A 73 5.03 7.23 7.76
N GLU A 74 5.93 8.17 8.00
CA GLU A 74 7.13 7.93 8.80
C GLU A 74 6.87 8.07 10.31
N GLN A 75 7.24 7.06 11.10
CA GLN A 75 7.26 7.17 12.56
C GLN A 75 8.58 7.78 13.02
N PHE A 76 8.47 8.96 13.63
CA PHE A 76 9.59 9.62 14.31
C PHE A 76 9.91 8.96 15.66
N GLY A 77 11.16 9.07 16.10
CA GLY A 77 11.63 8.58 17.40
C GLY A 77 12.05 7.11 17.42
N SER A 78 12.39 6.63 18.63
CA SER A 78 12.98 5.31 18.89
C SER A 78 12.02 4.29 19.50
N GLU A 79 10.79 4.68 19.83
CA GLU A 79 9.78 3.80 20.42
C GLU A 79 9.45 2.59 19.52
N LEU A 80 8.74 1.59 20.05
CA LEU A 80 8.27 0.47 19.23
C LEU A 80 7.47 0.97 18.02
N PHE A 81 7.61 0.30 16.89
CA PHE A 81 6.90 0.68 15.67
C PHE A 81 5.41 0.40 15.84
N ASN A 82 4.53 1.31 15.41
CA ASN A 82 3.09 1.11 15.46
C ASN A 82 2.49 1.32 14.06
N LYS A 83 2.37 0.20 13.34
CA LYS A 83 1.89 0.14 11.96
C LYS A 83 0.45 0.68 11.84
N GLY A 84 -0.46 0.18 12.67
CA GLY A 84 -1.88 0.59 12.67
C GLY A 84 -2.05 2.10 12.93
N ARG A 85 -1.34 2.64 13.93
CA ARG A 85 -1.40 4.07 14.27
C ARG A 85 -0.87 4.97 13.15
N LEU A 86 0.23 4.59 12.51
CA LEU A 86 0.76 5.32 11.34
C LEU A 86 -0.24 5.33 10.18
N MET A 87 -0.80 4.16 9.86
CA MET A 87 -1.79 4.01 8.79
C MET A 87 -3.04 4.86 9.07
N ASN A 88 -3.54 4.85 10.30
CA ASN A 88 -4.67 5.67 10.74
C ASN A 88 -4.39 7.16 10.63
N ALA A 89 -3.25 7.63 11.18
CA ALA A 89 -2.86 9.03 11.13
C ALA A 89 -2.72 9.53 9.69
N ALA A 90 -2.04 8.76 8.84
CA ALA A 90 -1.88 9.08 7.43
C ALA A 90 -3.23 9.11 6.69
N PHE A 91 -4.14 8.18 6.96
CA PHE A 91 -5.49 8.19 6.37
C PHE A 91 -6.26 9.47 6.73
N ILE A 92 -6.17 9.92 7.98
CA ILE A 92 -6.80 11.16 8.44
C ILE A 92 -6.24 12.36 7.69
N GLU A 93 -4.92 12.47 7.55
CA GLU A 93 -4.29 13.58 6.84
C GLU A 93 -4.58 13.55 5.33
N CYS A 94 -4.54 12.37 4.71
CA CYS A 94 -4.87 12.19 3.30
C CYS A 94 -6.31 12.63 2.99
N LYS A 95 -7.26 12.35 3.89
CA LYS A 95 -8.66 12.79 3.73
C LYS A 95 -8.84 14.31 3.73
N LYS A 96 -7.95 15.04 4.42
CA LYS A 96 -7.97 16.52 4.44
C LYS A 96 -7.33 17.08 3.19
N ALA A 97 -6.27 16.45 2.71
CA ALA A 97 -5.42 16.97 1.65
C ALA A 97 -5.86 16.57 0.23
N PHE A 98 -6.50 15.41 0.07
CA PHE A 98 -6.72 14.81 -1.25
C PHE A 98 -8.15 14.28 -1.40
N ASP A 99 -8.68 14.39 -2.62
CA ASP A 99 -9.90 13.67 -3.00
C ASP A 99 -9.55 12.35 -3.68
N PHE A 100 -9.78 11.24 -2.96
CA PHE A 100 -9.50 9.88 -3.41
C PHE A 100 -10.65 8.96 -3.07
N ASP A 101 -10.80 7.85 -3.77
CA ASP A 101 -11.91 6.90 -3.56
C ASP A 101 -11.46 5.65 -2.80
N CYS A 102 -10.19 5.28 -3.01
CA CYS A 102 -9.55 4.06 -2.52
C CYS A 102 -8.29 4.40 -1.72
N VAL A 103 -8.12 3.75 -0.57
CA VAL A 103 -6.86 3.74 0.19
C VAL A 103 -6.27 2.33 0.13
N ILE A 104 -4.97 2.23 -0.11
CA ILE A 104 -4.20 0.99 -0.07
C ILE A 104 -3.16 1.15 1.03
N PHE A 105 -3.17 0.25 2.00
CA PHE A 105 -2.14 0.13 3.02
C PHE A 105 -1.12 -0.90 2.56
N HIS A 106 0.16 -0.54 2.56
CA HIS A 106 1.18 -1.31 1.87
C HIS A 106 2.49 -1.41 2.65
N ASP A 107 2.89 -2.64 2.98
CA ASP A 107 4.21 -2.89 3.58
C ASP A 107 5.31 -2.60 2.55
N VAL A 108 6.35 -1.83 2.94
CA VAL A 108 7.38 -1.33 2.03
C VAL A 108 8.26 -2.43 1.41
N ASP A 109 8.21 -3.64 1.96
CA ASP A 109 9.05 -4.79 1.59
C ASP A 109 8.33 -5.87 0.76
N LEU A 110 7.16 -5.53 0.20
CA LEU A 110 6.45 -6.33 -0.79
C LEU A 110 6.50 -5.67 -2.18
N LEU A 111 6.77 -6.45 -3.22
CA LEU A 111 6.82 -6.02 -4.62
C LEU A 111 5.92 -6.88 -5.50
N LEU A 112 5.08 -6.21 -6.30
CA LEU A 112 4.14 -6.88 -7.20
C LEU A 112 4.88 -7.71 -8.26
N GLN A 113 4.54 -8.99 -8.41
CA GLN A 113 5.14 -9.84 -9.46
C GLN A 113 4.38 -9.79 -10.79
N ASP A 114 3.11 -9.39 -10.76
CA ASP A 114 2.21 -9.45 -11.90
C ASP A 114 1.27 -8.24 -11.91
N ASP A 115 1.48 -7.34 -12.88
CA ASP A 115 0.75 -6.09 -13.04
C ASP A 115 -0.75 -6.27 -13.29
N ARG A 116 -1.21 -7.50 -13.59
CA ARG A 116 -2.63 -7.83 -13.68
C ARG A 116 -3.33 -7.78 -12.32
N ASN A 117 -2.58 -7.82 -11.22
CA ASN A 117 -3.11 -7.51 -9.89
C ASN A 117 -3.30 -5.99 -9.73
N MET A 118 -4.47 -5.51 -10.13
CA MET A 118 -4.78 -4.07 -10.18
C MET A 118 -4.80 -3.41 -8.80
N TYR A 119 -4.10 -2.28 -8.61
CA TYR A 119 -4.03 -1.53 -7.34
C TYR A 119 -5.15 -0.50 -7.24
N TRP A 120 -6.36 -0.99 -7.06
CA TRP A 120 -7.58 -0.18 -6.90
C TRP A 120 -8.64 -0.94 -6.12
N CYS A 121 -9.64 -0.19 -5.64
CA CYS A 121 -10.80 -0.73 -4.96
C CYS A 121 -11.89 -0.97 -6.01
N TYR A 122 -12.04 -2.22 -6.46
CA TYR A 122 -13.12 -2.59 -7.39
C TYR A 122 -14.39 -3.03 -6.65
N ASN A 123 -14.23 -3.64 -5.46
CA ASN A 123 -15.33 -4.18 -4.69
C ASN A 123 -15.82 -3.16 -3.64
N LEU A 124 -17.12 -2.86 -3.68
CA LEU A 124 -17.76 -1.96 -2.73
C LEU A 124 -18.29 -2.69 -1.48
N THR A 125 -18.39 -4.03 -1.50
CA THR A 125 -18.96 -4.82 -0.39
C THR A 125 -17.92 -5.33 0.60
N SER A 126 -16.70 -5.63 0.15
CA SER A 126 -15.62 -6.09 1.03
C SER A 126 -14.28 -5.42 0.71
N PRO A 127 -13.38 -5.27 1.69
CA PRO A 127 -11.99 -4.92 1.45
C PRO A 127 -11.29 -5.93 0.55
N ARG A 128 -10.19 -5.53 -0.09
CA ARG A 128 -9.44 -6.38 -1.02
C ARG A 128 -8.03 -6.62 -0.50
N HIS A 129 -7.71 -7.88 -0.21
CA HIS A 129 -6.35 -8.32 0.06
C HIS A 129 -5.56 -8.44 -1.25
N LEU A 130 -4.51 -7.63 -1.41
CA LEU A 130 -3.70 -7.54 -2.63
C LEU A 130 -2.46 -8.43 -2.58
N SER A 131 -2.09 -8.95 -1.40
CA SER A 131 -0.93 -9.82 -1.20
C SER A 131 -1.26 -11.24 -0.70
N PRO A 132 -2.22 -11.99 -1.31
CA PRO A 132 -2.60 -13.32 -0.83
C PRO A 132 -1.55 -14.41 -1.12
N ALA A 133 -0.61 -14.15 -2.03
CA ALA A 133 0.41 -15.10 -2.46
C ALA A 133 1.79 -14.44 -2.50
N VAL A 134 2.49 -14.49 -1.36
CA VAL A 134 3.85 -13.93 -1.18
C VAL A 134 4.91 -15.03 -1.33
N SER A 135 6.02 -14.72 -2.00
CA SER A 135 7.15 -15.66 -2.22
C SER A 135 7.69 -16.29 -0.94
N LYS A 136 7.83 -15.50 0.14
CA LYS A 136 8.26 -15.96 1.49
C LYS A 136 7.39 -17.11 2.03
N PHE A 137 6.12 -17.14 1.66
CA PHE A 137 5.17 -18.20 2.04
C PHE A 137 4.96 -19.23 0.91
N LYS A 138 5.91 -19.34 -0.03
CA LYS A 138 5.86 -20.24 -1.19
C LYS A 138 4.57 -20.05 -2.00
N TYR A 139 4.10 -18.80 -2.10
CA TYR A 139 2.86 -18.42 -2.79
C TYR A 139 1.59 -19.10 -2.23
N LYS A 140 1.61 -19.52 -0.97
CA LYS A 140 0.44 -20.04 -0.26
C LYS A 140 0.03 -19.05 0.82
N LEU A 141 -1.27 -18.82 0.96
CA LEU A 141 -1.82 -18.05 2.07
C LEU A 141 -1.63 -18.85 3.37
N PRO A 142 -0.87 -18.36 4.35
CA PRO A 142 -0.60 -19.10 5.60
C PRO A 142 -1.86 -19.53 6.36
N TYR A 143 -2.89 -18.67 6.40
CA TYR A 143 -4.19 -18.95 7.00
C TYR A 143 -5.28 -18.05 6.40
N LYS A 144 -6.54 -18.51 6.44
CA LYS A 144 -7.67 -17.88 5.72
C LYS A 144 -7.91 -16.41 6.08
N LYS A 145 -7.67 -16.03 7.33
CA LYS A 145 -7.91 -14.66 7.85
C LYS A 145 -6.70 -13.72 7.69
N LEU A 146 -5.59 -14.16 7.10
CA LEU A 146 -4.43 -13.29 6.92
C LEU A 146 -4.76 -12.18 5.92
N VAL A 147 -4.78 -10.93 6.39
CA VAL A 147 -4.99 -9.72 5.55
C VAL A 147 -3.79 -8.77 5.55
N GLY A 148 -2.68 -9.17 6.19
CA GLY A 148 -1.44 -8.40 6.23
C GLY A 148 -0.71 -8.30 4.89
N GLY A 149 0.29 -7.42 4.84
CA GLY A 149 1.04 -7.09 3.62
C GLY A 149 0.45 -5.90 2.87
N VAL A 150 -0.54 -6.17 2.01
CA VAL A 150 -1.19 -5.14 1.19
C VAL A 150 -2.71 -5.30 1.23
N LEU A 151 -3.40 -4.30 1.76
CA LEU A 151 -4.86 -4.31 1.94
C LEU A 151 -5.48 -3.01 1.44
N ALA A 152 -6.53 -3.13 0.62
CA ALA A 152 -7.21 -2.01 0.00
C ALA A 152 -8.64 -1.85 0.53
N PHE A 153 -9.01 -0.60 0.81
CA PHE A 153 -10.34 -0.20 1.27
C PHE A 153 -10.85 1.00 0.48
N THR A 154 -12.14 1.02 0.18
CA THR A 154 -12.81 2.29 -0.11
C THR A 154 -12.78 3.18 1.13
N LYS A 155 -12.86 4.51 0.94
CA LYS A 155 -13.01 5.46 2.06
C LYS A 155 -14.15 5.07 3.02
N LYS A 156 -15.24 4.51 2.49
CA LYS A 156 -16.42 4.09 3.27
C LYS A 156 -16.11 2.86 4.11
N GLN A 157 -15.49 1.83 3.52
CA GLN A 157 -15.16 0.60 4.22
C GLN A 157 -14.18 0.85 5.37
N PHE A 158 -13.11 1.62 5.15
CA PHE A 158 -12.12 1.88 6.21
C PHE A 158 -12.70 2.67 7.38
N LYS A 159 -13.65 3.59 7.11
CA LYS A 159 -14.40 4.28 8.16
C LYS A 159 -15.35 3.34 8.91
N ALA A 160 -15.98 2.39 8.21
CA ALA A 160 -16.95 1.47 8.80
C ALA A 160 -16.31 0.55 9.85
N VAL A 161 -15.06 0.14 9.63
CA VAL A 161 -14.27 -0.67 10.59
C VAL A 161 -13.55 0.17 11.66
N ASN A 162 -13.77 1.49 11.69
CA ASN A 162 -13.09 2.42 12.59
C ASN A 162 -11.55 2.36 12.52
N GLY A 163 -11.01 2.15 11.31
CA GLY A 163 -9.57 2.03 11.08
C GLY A 163 -8.89 0.84 11.78
N TYR A 164 -7.56 0.83 11.80
CA TYR A 164 -6.78 -0.17 12.54
C TYR A 164 -6.82 0.10 14.05
N SER A 165 -6.53 -0.89 14.89
CA SER A 165 -6.24 -0.65 16.31
C SER A 165 -4.96 0.19 16.47
N ASN A 166 -4.97 1.08 17.47
CA ASN A 166 -3.83 1.92 17.84
C ASN A 166 -2.97 1.32 18.97
N GLU A 167 -3.35 0.13 19.47
CA GLU A 167 -2.78 -0.48 20.68
C GLU A 167 -1.64 -1.48 20.39
N PHE A 168 -1.46 -1.88 19.13
CA PHE A 168 -0.39 -2.82 18.75
C PHE A 168 0.95 -2.10 18.57
N TRP A 169 1.82 -2.26 19.55
CA TRP A 169 3.21 -1.78 19.54
C TRP A 169 4.17 -2.94 19.29
N GLY A 170 4.95 -2.85 18.21
CA GLY A 170 5.83 -3.93 17.76
C GLY A 170 5.20 -4.77 16.65
N TRP A 171 5.65 -6.02 16.53
CA TRP A 171 5.21 -6.92 15.46
C TRP A 171 4.03 -7.80 15.92
N GLY A 172 2.96 -7.82 15.11
CA GLY A 172 1.91 -8.83 15.16
C GLY A 172 0.61 -8.39 15.84
N GLY A 173 -0.48 -9.03 15.41
CA GLY A 173 -1.83 -8.87 15.95
C GLY A 173 -2.65 -7.75 15.30
N GLU A 174 -2.03 -6.74 14.69
CA GLU A 174 -2.73 -5.60 14.11
C GLU A 174 -3.51 -5.97 12.83
N ASP A 175 -2.92 -6.82 12.00
CA ASP A 175 -3.56 -7.30 10.78
C ASP A 175 -4.65 -8.34 11.11
N ASP A 176 -4.46 -9.15 12.16
CA ASP A 176 -5.46 -10.12 12.60
C ASP A 176 -6.66 -9.42 13.26
N ASP A 177 -6.44 -8.38 14.09
CA ASP A 177 -7.50 -7.50 14.59
C ASP A 177 -8.29 -6.86 13.44
N MET A 178 -7.60 -6.38 12.40
CA MET A 178 -8.26 -5.86 11.21
C MET A 178 -9.10 -6.91 10.48
N ALA A 179 -8.69 -8.18 10.47
CA ALA A 179 -9.45 -9.25 9.83
C ALA A 179 -10.76 -9.60 10.55
N GLU A 180 -10.88 -9.28 11.84
CA GLU A 180 -12.10 -9.53 12.64
C GLU A 180 -13.09 -8.35 12.63
N ARG A 181 -12.73 -7.21 12.03
CA ARG A 181 -13.58 -6.00 11.92
C ARG A 181 -14.41 -5.97 10.64
#